data_AF-A0A1W1ZJR8-F1
#
_entry.id   AF-A0A1W1ZJR8-F1
#
_cell.length_a   1.000
_cell.length_b   1.000
_cell.length_c   1.000
_cell.angle_alpha   90.00
_cell.angle_beta   90.00
_cell.angle_gamma   90.00
#
_symmetry.space_group_name_H-M   'P 1'
#
loop_
_entity.id
_entity.type
_entity.pdbx_description
1 polymer ?
#
loop_
_entity_poly.entity_id
_entity_poly.type
_entity_poly.pdbx_seq_one_letter_code
_entity_poly.pdbx_strand_id
1 'polypeptide(L)'
;MTGGSFGDFVARAAAAGELVVQPRMGVPGPAGMRAGLAAVRGAGVRAAGTITVDSFTRVGDHLAVHQALATGAELNGYPIAAHSPETTRSVLNGLHGADFPVQVRHGSACPQKIVAALLAAGLDATEGGPLSYCLPYSRVPVAESVRAWAESCLLLSDARERGARPHLESFGGCMMGQLCPPSLLVAISVLEGLFFRQHGVDSMSLSYAQQTDPDQDAEAVAALRTLAAEHLSDVDWHVVLYTYMGVFPRTPRGATALLQRSAELAVRTGAERLIVKTTAEAHRIPTVAENVAALVTAGAAAAHAEPGGVVEDTGVLAEARALVDAVLDLAPDVGIALVRAVERGYLDVPYCLHQDNAGRTRAFVDGDGRLQWSRTGALPLPAGSAVPAADPTADELLRSLTHVERTFDRG
;
A
#
# COMPACT_ATOMS: atom_id res chain seq x y z
N MET A 1 -4.68 30.61 -7.35
CA MET A 1 -5.38 29.33 -7.57
C MET A 1 -4.95 28.40 -6.45
N THR A 2 -5.85 28.07 -5.53
CA THR A 2 -5.60 27.06 -4.49
C THR A 2 -5.52 25.71 -5.20
N GLY A 3 -4.31 25.19 -5.42
CA GLY A 3 -4.11 23.86 -6.00
C GLY A 3 -4.74 22.81 -5.09
N GLY A 4 -5.57 21.92 -5.65
CA GLY A 4 -6.20 20.84 -4.89
C GLY A 4 -5.17 19.79 -4.45
N SER A 5 -5.39 19.19 -3.28
CA SER A 5 -4.55 18.13 -2.72
C SER A 5 -4.81 16.75 -3.35
N PHE A 6 -3.94 15.78 -3.05
CA PHE A 6 -4.17 14.38 -3.44
C PHE A 6 -5.49 13.84 -2.88
N GLY A 7 -5.79 14.12 -1.61
CA GLY A 7 -7.05 13.76 -0.96
C GLY A 7 -8.26 14.38 -1.66
N ASP A 8 -8.21 15.67 -1.98
CA ASP A 8 -9.30 16.36 -2.67
C ASP A 8 -9.58 15.77 -4.06
N PHE A 9 -8.53 15.37 -4.79
CA PHE A 9 -8.68 14.74 -6.10
C PHE A 9 -9.44 13.42 -6.00
N VAL A 10 -9.10 12.59 -5.01
CA VAL A 10 -9.78 11.31 -4.78
C VAL A 10 -11.21 11.53 -4.29
N ALA A 11 -11.42 12.46 -3.35
CA ALA A 11 -12.76 12.79 -2.85
C ALA A 11 -13.69 13.29 -3.96
N ARG A 12 -13.19 14.13 -4.88
CA ARG A 12 -13.96 14.59 -6.05
C ARG A 12 -14.31 13.44 -7.01
N ALA A 13 -13.40 12.49 -7.21
CA ALA A 13 -13.67 11.30 -8.03
C ALA A 13 -14.73 10.41 -7.38
N ALA A 14 -14.59 10.13 -6.08
CA ALA A 14 -15.54 9.34 -5.31
C ALA A 14 -16.95 9.97 -5.31
N ALA A 15 -17.06 11.29 -5.13
CA ALA A 15 -18.32 12.02 -5.20
C ALA A 15 -18.98 11.97 -6.61
N ALA A 16 -18.18 11.74 -7.65
CA ALA A 16 -18.66 11.55 -9.02
C ALA A 16 -18.94 10.07 -9.36
N GLY A 17 -18.76 9.15 -8.42
CA GLY A 17 -18.88 7.70 -8.66
C GLY A 17 -17.76 7.12 -9.52
N GLU A 18 -16.60 7.79 -9.57
CA GLU A 18 -15.44 7.37 -10.37
C GLU A 18 -14.36 6.72 -9.49
N LEU A 19 -13.89 5.53 -9.87
CA LEU A 19 -12.71 4.92 -9.26
C LEU A 19 -11.43 5.63 -9.75
N VAL A 20 -10.55 6.05 -8.83
CA VAL A 20 -9.21 6.49 -9.19
C VAL A 20 -8.30 5.28 -9.42
N VAL A 21 -7.69 5.18 -10.59
CA VAL A 21 -6.69 4.12 -10.88
C VAL A 21 -5.27 4.69 -10.87
N GLN A 22 -4.31 3.95 -10.34
CA GLN A 22 -2.94 4.45 -10.21
C GLN A 22 -1.92 3.33 -10.50
N PRO A 23 -0.92 3.56 -11.36
CA PRO A 23 0.10 2.56 -11.64
C PRO A 23 1.23 2.63 -10.62
N ARG A 24 2.11 1.61 -10.62
CA ARG A 24 3.47 1.73 -10.07
C ARG A 24 4.45 1.95 -11.21
N MET A 25 5.13 3.09 -11.22
CA MET A 25 6.02 3.49 -12.31
C MET A 25 7.17 4.33 -11.78
N GLY A 26 8.40 3.89 -12.06
CA GLY A 26 9.61 4.64 -11.79
C GLY A 26 10.58 4.46 -12.95
N VAL A 27 10.99 5.58 -13.56
CA VAL A 27 11.94 5.60 -14.67
C VAL A 27 13.15 6.40 -14.21
N PRO A 28 14.39 5.92 -14.31
CA PRO A 28 15.55 6.61 -13.76
C PRO A 28 15.80 7.99 -14.38
N GLY A 29 15.66 8.09 -15.70
CA GLY A 29 15.92 9.32 -16.45
C GLY A 29 14.78 10.35 -16.32
N PRO A 30 15.06 11.63 -16.01
CA PRO A 30 14.04 12.68 -15.89
C PRO A 30 13.11 12.82 -17.10
N ALA A 31 13.67 12.79 -18.32
CA ALA A 31 12.87 12.89 -19.55
C ALA A 31 11.91 11.69 -19.71
N GLY A 32 12.38 10.48 -19.41
CA GLY A 32 11.56 9.27 -19.45
C GLY A 32 10.48 9.27 -18.36
N MET A 33 10.82 9.69 -17.14
CA MET A 33 9.86 9.82 -16.04
C MET A 33 8.75 10.81 -16.38
N ARG A 34 9.12 11.97 -16.99
CA ARG A 34 8.15 12.96 -17.47
C ARG A 34 7.23 12.40 -18.55
N ALA A 35 7.80 11.73 -19.55
CA ALA A 35 7.02 11.11 -20.62
C ALA A 35 6.05 10.05 -20.07
N GLY A 36 6.48 9.25 -19.08
CA GLY A 36 5.64 8.31 -18.37
C GLY A 36 4.45 8.98 -17.67
N LEU A 37 4.71 10.02 -16.88
CA LEU A 37 3.64 10.77 -16.19
C LEU A 37 2.66 11.40 -17.18
N ALA A 38 3.16 11.95 -18.29
CA ALA A 38 2.31 12.51 -19.35
C ALA A 38 1.42 11.44 -20.00
N ALA A 39 1.95 10.23 -20.23
CA ALA A 39 1.19 9.11 -20.77
C ALA A 39 0.09 8.63 -19.79
N VAL A 40 0.39 8.55 -18.50
CA VAL A 40 -0.58 8.21 -17.45
C VAL A 40 -1.70 9.26 -17.39
N ARG A 41 -1.36 10.55 -17.40
CA ARG A 41 -2.35 11.64 -17.46
C ARG A 41 -3.23 11.57 -18.72
N GLY A 42 -2.64 11.16 -19.83
CA GLY A 42 -3.30 11.01 -21.13
C GLY A 42 -4.06 9.69 -21.32
N ALA A 43 -4.15 8.83 -20.31
CA ALA A 43 -4.76 7.50 -20.44
C ALA A 43 -6.28 7.52 -20.68
N GLY A 44 -6.95 8.67 -20.53
CA GLY A 44 -8.41 8.79 -20.74
C GLY A 44 -9.26 8.17 -19.63
N VAL A 45 -8.66 7.88 -18.48
CA VAL A 45 -9.32 7.42 -17.25
C VAL A 45 -8.95 8.32 -16.09
N ARG A 46 -9.74 8.30 -15.00
CA ARG A 46 -9.41 9.03 -13.78
C ARG A 46 -8.18 8.40 -13.12
N ALA A 47 -7.00 8.99 -13.37
CA ALA A 47 -5.73 8.44 -12.89
C ALA A 47 -4.92 9.41 -12.03
N ALA A 48 -4.24 8.85 -11.03
CA ALA A 48 -3.16 9.54 -10.31
C ALA A 48 -1.79 9.14 -10.87
N GLY A 49 -0.84 10.07 -10.85
CA GLY A 49 0.55 9.81 -11.23
C GLY A 49 1.35 9.16 -10.10
N THR A 50 2.40 8.43 -10.48
CA THR A 50 3.32 7.79 -9.53
C THR A 50 4.75 8.06 -9.91
N ILE A 51 5.57 8.35 -8.91
CA ILE A 51 7.03 8.25 -8.97
C ILE A 51 7.46 7.14 -8.00
N THR A 52 7.80 5.97 -8.52
CA THR A 52 8.39 4.89 -7.73
C THR A 52 9.88 5.13 -7.55
N VAL A 53 10.34 5.24 -6.31
CA VAL A 53 11.75 5.51 -5.96
C VAL A 53 12.62 4.28 -6.19
N ASP A 54 13.87 4.44 -6.62
CA ASP A 54 14.80 3.32 -6.82
C ASP A 54 15.21 2.61 -5.50
N SER A 55 15.64 1.35 -5.58
CA SER A 55 15.96 0.54 -4.40
C SER A 55 17.18 1.01 -3.61
N PHE A 56 18.18 1.64 -4.23
CA PHE A 56 19.34 2.15 -3.49
C PHE A 56 18.94 3.36 -2.64
N THR A 57 18.14 4.27 -3.19
CA THR A 57 17.55 5.38 -2.42
C THR A 57 16.71 4.86 -1.25
N ARG A 58 15.92 3.78 -1.43
CA ARG A 58 15.09 3.19 -0.36
C ARG A 58 15.89 2.74 0.86
N VAL A 59 17.12 2.25 0.65
CA VAL A 59 18.00 1.77 1.72
C VAL A 59 19.04 2.81 2.16
N GLY A 60 18.97 4.04 1.62
CA GLY A 60 19.91 5.12 1.95
C GLY A 60 21.30 5.00 1.32
N ASP A 61 21.48 4.11 0.33
CA ASP A 61 22.74 3.94 -0.38
C ASP A 61 22.89 4.94 -1.52
N HIS A 62 23.08 6.22 -1.14
CA HIS A 62 23.22 7.31 -2.10
C HIS A 62 24.49 7.18 -2.95
N LEU A 63 25.54 6.54 -2.44
CA LEU A 63 26.77 6.32 -3.19
C LEU A 63 26.50 5.41 -4.40
N ALA A 64 25.79 4.30 -4.18
CA ALA A 64 25.38 3.41 -5.27
C ALA A 64 24.49 4.12 -6.30
N VAL A 65 23.57 5.00 -5.86
CA VAL A 65 22.75 5.81 -6.78
C VAL A 65 23.63 6.70 -7.67
N HIS A 66 24.57 7.44 -7.08
CA HIS A 66 25.45 8.33 -7.84
C HIS A 66 26.35 7.56 -8.81
N GLN A 67 26.87 6.40 -8.38
CA GLN A 67 27.65 5.52 -9.26
C GLN A 67 26.82 4.98 -10.41
N ALA A 68 25.58 4.53 -10.16
CA ALA A 68 24.68 4.05 -11.20
C ALA A 68 24.36 5.15 -12.22
N LEU A 69 24.05 6.37 -11.76
CA LEU A 69 23.83 7.52 -12.63
C LEU A 69 25.06 7.89 -13.47
N ALA A 70 26.26 7.85 -12.87
CA ALA A 70 27.51 8.18 -13.56
C ALA A 70 27.90 7.14 -14.62
N THR A 71 27.57 5.86 -14.39
CA THR A 71 27.93 4.74 -15.27
C THR A 71 26.83 4.37 -16.26
N GLY A 72 25.62 4.92 -16.09
CA GLY A 72 24.44 4.52 -16.85
C GLY A 72 23.90 3.15 -16.47
N ALA A 73 24.24 2.63 -15.28
CA ALA A 73 23.69 1.37 -14.79
C ALA A 73 22.18 1.49 -14.53
N GLU A 74 21.45 0.39 -14.74
CA GLU A 74 20.00 0.39 -14.59
C GLU A 74 19.58 0.56 -13.12
N LEU A 75 18.68 1.52 -12.89
CA LEU A 75 17.94 1.68 -11.64
C LEU A 75 16.50 1.19 -11.87
N ASN A 76 15.91 0.57 -10.85
CA ASN A 76 14.53 0.08 -10.90
C ASN A 76 13.48 1.14 -10.54
N GLY A 77 13.88 2.41 -10.48
CA GLY A 77 13.01 3.53 -10.11
C GLY A 77 13.67 4.88 -10.33
N TYR A 78 12.95 5.95 -9.98
CA TYR A 78 13.42 7.32 -10.10
C TYR A 78 14.22 7.73 -8.85
N PRO A 79 15.49 8.15 -8.99
CA PRO A 79 16.33 8.52 -7.85
C PRO A 79 16.07 9.95 -7.38
N ILE A 80 14.87 10.17 -6.82
CA ILE A 80 14.37 11.50 -6.43
C ILE A 80 15.33 12.26 -5.51
N ALA A 81 15.98 11.56 -4.57
CA ALA A 81 16.89 12.17 -3.60
C ALA A 81 18.29 12.47 -4.16
N ALA A 82 18.65 11.92 -5.33
CA ALA A 82 19.94 12.17 -5.98
C ALA A 82 19.85 13.26 -7.07
N HIS A 83 18.65 13.57 -7.54
CA HIS A 83 18.42 14.69 -8.45
C HIS A 83 18.30 16.02 -7.69
N SER A 84 18.60 17.13 -8.37
CA SER A 84 18.31 18.45 -7.81
C SER A 84 16.79 18.69 -7.77
N PRO A 85 16.27 19.49 -6.82
CA PRO A 85 14.85 19.84 -6.77
C PRO A 85 14.33 20.44 -8.09
N GLU A 86 15.15 21.22 -8.80
CA GLU A 86 14.81 21.82 -10.11
C GLU A 86 14.60 20.75 -11.18
N THR A 87 15.41 19.68 -11.14
CA THR A 87 15.30 18.57 -12.08
C THR A 87 13.96 17.86 -11.91
N THR A 88 13.58 17.54 -10.68
CA THR A 88 12.28 16.90 -10.41
C THR A 88 11.12 17.86 -10.66
N ARG A 89 11.26 19.16 -10.35
CA ARG A 89 10.26 20.17 -10.74
C ARG A 89 10.07 20.24 -12.27
N SER A 90 11.13 20.08 -13.06
CA SER A 90 11.05 20.00 -14.53
C SER A 90 10.29 18.75 -15.00
N VAL A 91 10.48 17.61 -14.32
CA VAL A 91 9.68 16.39 -14.58
C VAL A 91 8.19 16.67 -14.39
N LEU A 92 7.83 17.37 -13.32
CA LEU A 92 6.45 17.64 -12.91
C LEU A 92 5.79 18.82 -13.64
N ASN A 93 6.57 19.70 -14.28
CA ASN A 93 6.10 20.98 -14.81
C ASN A 93 4.90 20.83 -15.77
N GLY A 94 3.77 21.45 -15.42
CA GLY A 94 2.53 21.39 -16.19
C GLY A 94 1.82 20.03 -16.17
N LEU A 95 2.32 19.04 -15.44
CA LEU A 95 1.69 17.72 -15.23
C LEU A 95 1.02 17.63 -13.87
N HIS A 96 1.76 17.90 -12.79
CA HIS A 96 1.25 17.81 -11.43
C HIS A 96 0.31 18.97 -11.09
N GLY A 97 -0.85 18.67 -10.51
CA GLY A 97 -1.81 19.66 -10.04
C GLY A 97 -3.12 19.03 -9.59
N ALA A 98 -4.16 19.88 -9.41
CA ALA A 98 -5.45 19.47 -8.86
C ALA A 98 -6.13 18.32 -9.63
N ASP A 99 -5.96 18.26 -10.95
CA ASP A 99 -6.60 17.25 -11.81
C ASP A 99 -5.70 16.05 -12.11
N PHE A 100 -4.44 16.08 -11.66
CA PHE A 100 -3.48 15.00 -11.83
C PHE A 100 -2.42 15.07 -10.72
N PRO A 101 -2.76 14.62 -9.50
CA PRO A 101 -1.79 14.59 -8.42
C PRO A 101 -0.77 13.48 -8.68
N VAL A 102 0.45 13.66 -8.18
CA VAL A 102 1.55 12.69 -8.31
C VAL A 102 1.98 12.28 -6.92
N GLN A 103 2.00 10.98 -6.66
CA GLN A 103 2.44 10.43 -5.39
C GLN A 103 3.82 9.79 -5.53
N VAL A 104 4.67 10.00 -4.52
CA VAL A 104 5.94 9.29 -4.40
C VAL A 104 5.70 7.96 -3.68
N ARG A 105 6.15 6.85 -4.27
CA ARG A 105 5.93 5.50 -3.75
C ARG A 105 7.27 4.79 -3.57
N HIS A 106 7.48 4.11 -2.45
CA HIS A 106 8.79 3.55 -2.12
C HIS A 106 8.70 2.28 -1.27
N GLY A 107 9.62 2.08 -0.34
CA GLY A 107 9.70 0.91 0.54
C GLY A 107 10.90 1.10 1.47
N SER A 108 10.84 2.13 2.32
CA SER A 108 11.96 2.59 3.13
C SER A 108 11.56 2.71 4.60
N ALA A 109 12.35 2.08 5.47
CA ALA A 109 12.17 2.15 6.91
C ALA A 109 12.57 3.51 7.50
N CYS A 110 13.43 4.26 6.80
CA CYS A 110 13.95 5.58 7.22
C CYS A 110 13.78 6.60 6.07
N PRO A 111 12.57 7.14 5.86
CA PRO A 111 12.24 7.86 4.63
C PRO A 111 12.59 9.35 4.67
N GLN A 112 13.27 9.87 5.70
CA GLN A 112 13.45 11.31 5.92
C GLN A 112 14.02 12.03 4.68
N LYS A 113 15.01 11.42 4.00
CA LYS A 113 15.61 12.01 2.79
C LYS A 113 14.67 11.96 1.58
N ILE A 114 13.83 10.94 1.47
CA ILE A 114 12.82 10.84 0.41
C ILE A 114 11.75 11.92 0.64
N VAL A 115 11.28 12.07 1.88
CA VAL A 115 10.31 13.11 2.28
C VAL A 115 10.87 14.52 2.06
N ALA A 116 12.12 14.77 2.44
CA ALA A 116 12.76 16.06 2.17
C ALA A 116 12.86 16.35 0.66
N ALA A 117 13.23 15.34 -0.14
CA ALA A 117 13.37 15.49 -1.59
C ALA A 117 12.02 15.72 -2.30
N LEU A 118 10.96 15.00 -1.92
CA LEU A 118 9.63 15.18 -2.53
C LEU A 118 9.06 16.56 -2.19
N LEU A 119 9.21 17.03 -0.94
CA LEU A 119 8.77 18.36 -0.53
C LEU A 119 9.55 19.46 -1.27
N ALA A 120 10.86 19.30 -1.42
CA ALA A 120 11.69 20.24 -2.19
C ALA A 120 11.30 20.28 -3.68
N ALA A 121 10.79 19.17 -4.23
CA ALA A 121 10.28 19.09 -5.59
C ALA A 121 8.85 19.65 -5.74
N GLY A 122 8.20 20.07 -4.65
CA GLY A 122 6.82 20.57 -4.65
C GLY A 122 5.75 19.47 -4.68
N LEU A 123 6.11 18.23 -4.34
CA LEU A 123 5.17 17.15 -4.07
C LEU A 123 4.88 17.09 -2.58
N ASP A 124 3.71 16.57 -2.22
CA ASP A 124 3.27 16.44 -0.82
C ASP A 124 2.55 15.12 -0.55
N ALA A 125 2.43 14.23 -1.55
CA ALA A 125 1.84 12.91 -1.40
C ALA A 125 2.89 11.79 -1.40
N THR A 126 2.88 10.93 -0.38
CA THR A 126 3.77 9.76 -0.30
C THR A 126 3.06 8.52 0.29
N GLU A 127 3.76 7.39 0.33
CA GLU A 127 3.30 6.10 0.85
C GLU A 127 4.31 5.53 1.85
N GLY A 128 3.82 4.76 2.81
CA GLY A 128 4.58 3.92 3.73
C GLY A 128 4.14 4.11 5.17
N GLY A 129 4.77 3.37 6.08
CA GLY A 129 4.53 3.50 7.50
C GLY A 129 5.57 2.79 8.36
N PRO A 130 5.53 3.01 9.68
CA PRO A 130 6.55 2.56 10.63
C PRO A 130 6.71 1.04 10.70
N LEU A 131 5.66 0.26 10.39
CA LEU A 131 5.72 -1.20 10.36
C LEU A 131 5.76 -1.70 8.91
N SER A 132 4.88 -1.16 8.08
CA SER A 132 4.65 -1.65 6.72
C SER A 132 5.81 -1.44 5.77
N TYR A 133 6.63 -0.41 5.98
CA TYR A 133 7.89 -0.20 5.24
C TYR A 133 9.14 -0.64 6.02
N CYS A 134 8.97 -1.23 7.20
CA CYS A 134 10.06 -1.82 7.98
C CYS A 134 10.10 -3.33 7.83
N LEU A 135 9.05 -4.02 8.28
CA LEU A 135 9.01 -5.48 8.41
C LEU A 135 9.23 -6.21 7.07
N PRO A 136 8.63 -5.81 5.93
CA PRO A 136 8.84 -6.51 4.67
C PRO A 136 10.14 -6.14 3.93
N TYR A 137 10.76 -4.99 4.27
CA TYR A 137 11.75 -4.34 3.39
C TYR A 137 13.12 -4.11 4.03
N SER A 138 13.27 -4.30 5.33
CA SER A 138 14.44 -3.82 6.06
C SER A 138 14.95 -4.82 7.10
N ARG A 139 16.09 -4.48 7.70
CA ARG A 139 16.60 -5.05 8.96
C ARG A 139 16.73 -3.98 10.06
N VAL A 140 16.32 -2.75 9.75
CA VAL A 140 16.32 -1.63 10.71
C VAL A 140 15.41 -2.01 11.88
N PRO A 141 15.85 -1.86 13.13
CA PRO A 141 14.99 -2.13 14.27
C PRO A 141 13.69 -1.32 14.19
N VAL A 142 12.55 -1.94 14.54
CA VAL A 142 11.22 -1.31 14.46
C VAL A 142 11.17 -0.01 15.26
N ALA A 143 11.81 0.04 16.44
CA ALA A 143 11.90 1.26 17.23
C ALA A 143 12.63 2.41 16.52
N GLU A 144 13.60 2.11 15.65
CA GLU A 144 14.27 3.11 14.82
C GLU A 144 13.38 3.54 13.66
N SER A 145 12.71 2.60 12.99
CA SER A 145 11.77 2.94 11.92
C SER A 145 10.61 3.80 12.42
N VAL A 146 10.03 3.48 13.58
CA VAL A 146 8.98 4.29 14.24
C VAL A 146 9.46 5.72 14.45
N ARG A 147 10.68 5.93 14.95
CA ARG A 147 11.25 7.27 15.13
C ARG A 147 11.44 8.00 13.79
N ALA A 148 11.99 7.31 12.79
CA ALA A 148 12.23 7.88 11.48
C ALA A 148 10.92 8.28 10.76
N TRP A 149 9.86 7.50 10.94
CA TRP A 149 8.54 7.83 10.44
C TRP A 149 7.85 8.95 11.23
N ALA A 150 8.07 9.04 12.54
CA ALA A 150 7.59 10.18 13.33
C ALA A 150 8.22 11.49 12.84
N GLU A 151 9.54 11.51 12.66
CA GLU A 151 10.28 12.64 12.08
C GLU A 151 9.76 13.00 10.68
N SER A 152 9.48 11.99 9.85
CA SER A 152 8.98 12.19 8.48
C SER A 152 7.55 12.73 8.45
N CYS A 153 6.68 12.29 9.36
CA CYS A 153 5.34 12.85 9.52
C CYS A 153 5.41 14.32 9.97
N LEU A 154 6.32 14.66 10.90
CA LEU A 154 6.54 16.06 11.30
C LEU A 154 7.03 16.92 10.12
N LEU A 155 7.99 16.43 9.33
CA LEU A 155 8.44 17.15 8.12
C LEU A 155 7.31 17.43 7.13
N LEU A 156 6.41 16.46 6.92
CA LEU A 156 5.21 16.62 6.10
C LEU A 156 4.27 17.66 6.72
N SER A 157 3.92 17.50 8.00
CA SER A 157 3.01 18.39 8.72
C SER A 157 3.50 19.85 8.74
N ASP A 158 4.80 20.08 8.99
CA ASP A 158 5.43 21.40 8.97
C ASP A 158 5.40 22.05 7.57
N ALA A 159 5.29 21.25 6.50
CA ALA A 159 5.17 21.78 5.14
C ALA A 159 3.83 22.48 4.88
N ARG A 160 2.81 22.24 5.72
CA ARG A 160 1.50 22.92 5.63
C ARG A 160 1.63 24.42 5.83
N GLU A 161 2.53 24.87 6.71
CA GLU A 161 2.83 26.29 6.92
C GLU A 161 3.36 26.98 5.65
N ARG A 162 3.95 26.21 4.74
CA ARG A 162 4.45 26.66 3.43
C ARG A 162 3.45 26.43 2.30
N GLY A 163 2.21 26.07 2.62
CA GLY A 163 1.11 25.90 1.68
C GLY A 163 0.93 24.49 1.11
N ALA A 164 1.74 23.51 1.51
CA ALA A 164 1.54 22.11 1.11
C ALA A 164 0.23 21.54 1.67
N ARG A 165 -0.26 20.44 1.08
CA ARG A 165 -1.38 19.64 1.58
C ARG A 165 -0.94 18.17 1.64
N PRO A 166 -0.15 17.81 2.66
CA PRO A 166 0.43 16.48 2.76
C PRO A 166 -0.61 15.39 2.73
N HIS A 167 -0.33 14.32 2.00
CA HIS A 167 -1.15 13.13 1.96
C HIS A 167 -0.28 11.89 2.17
N LEU A 168 -0.57 11.11 3.21
CA LEU A 168 0.22 9.92 3.54
C LEU A 168 -0.60 8.65 3.45
N GLU A 169 -0.15 7.70 2.64
CA GLU A 169 -0.79 6.39 2.50
C GLU A 169 -0.09 5.35 3.37
N SER A 170 -0.82 4.68 4.27
CA SER A 170 -0.29 3.49 4.96
C SER A 170 -0.13 2.35 3.96
N PHE A 171 0.94 1.57 4.09
CA PHE A 171 1.12 0.30 3.36
C PHE A 171 0.75 -0.93 4.24
N GLY A 172 0.13 -0.71 5.40
CA GLY A 172 -0.24 -1.71 6.39
C GLY A 172 -1.19 -2.79 5.88
N GLY A 173 -2.01 -2.46 4.89
CA GLY A 173 -2.96 -3.40 4.29
C GLY A 173 -2.33 -4.33 3.27
N CYS A 174 -1.02 -4.18 3.01
CA CYS A 174 -0.30 -4.94 2.00
C CYS A 174 0.76 -5.85 2.64
N MET A 175 1.58 -5.31 3.56
CA MET A 175 2.66 -6.03 4.25
C MET A 175 3.48 -6.95 3.32
N MET A 176 3.42 -8.27 3.53
CA MET A 176 4.17 -9.28 2.76
C MET A 176 3.52 -9.60 1.39
N GLY A 177 2.35 -9.03 1.10
CA GLY A 177 1.61 -9.14 -0.16
C GLY A 177 0.83 -10.44 -0.35
N GLN A 178 1.02 -11.44 0.52
CA GLN A 178 0.33 -12.73 0.48
C GLN A 178 0.40 -13.43 1.84
N LEU A 179 -0.53 -14.38 2.07
CA LEU A 179 -0.60 -15.21 3.28
C LEU A 179 -0.65 -14.42 4.59
N CYS A 180 -1.22 -13.21 4.57
CA CYS A 180 -1.47 -12.39 5.74
C CYS A 180 -2.98 -12.34 5.95
N PRO A 181 -3.53 -12.91 7.04
CA PRO A 181 -4.96 -12.88 7.27
C PRO A 181 -5.51 -11.44 7.30
N PRO A 182 -6.71 -11.20 6.73
CA PRO A 182 -7.21 -9.85 6.51
C PRO A 182 -7.31 -9.00 7.78
N SER A 183 -7.68 -9.60 8.92
CA SER A 183 -7.81 -8.88 10.19
C SER A 183 -6.51 -8.21 10.64
N LEU A 184 -5.36 -8.85 10.41
CA LEU A 184 -4.04 -8.26 10.70
C LEU A 184 -3.72 -7.10 9.75
N LEU A 185 -4.01 -7.25 8.46
CA LEU A 185 -3.81 -6.20 7.46
C LEU A 185 -4.65 -4.96 7.78
N VAL A 186 -5.92 -5.16 8.14
CA VAL A 186 -6.83 -4.10 8.59
C VAL A 186 -6.28 -3.41 9.83
N ALA A 187 -5.89 -4.17 10.86
CA ALA A 187 -5.39 -3.62 12.10
C ALA A 187 -4.12 -2.76 11.90
N ILE A 188 -3.15 -3.24 11.12
CA ILE A 188 -1.92 -2.48 10.84
C ILE A 188 -2.23 -1.19 10.07
N SER A 189 -3.11 -1.24 9.06
CA SER A 189 -3.55 -0.03 8.33
C SER A 189 -4.14 1.03 9.26
N VAL A 190 -5.05 0.65 10.16
CA VAL A 190 -5.67 1.58 11.12
C VAL A 190 -4.65 2.14 12.11
N LEU A 191 -3.78 1.27 12.66
CA LEU A 191 -2.76 1.68 13.63
C LEU A 191 -1.73 2.64 13.02
N GLU A 192 -1.32 2.42 11.76
CA GLU A 192 -0.45 3.38 11.06
C GLU A 192 -1.18 4.70 10.76
N GLY A 193 -2.48 4.66 10.41
CA GLY A 193 -3.29 5.87 10.28
C GLY A 193 -3.37 6.69 11.57
N LEU A 194 -3.58 6.02 12.70
CA LEU A 194 -3.55 6.64 14.03
C LEU A 194 -2.18 7.24 14.37
N PHE A 195 -1.09 6.56 13.98
CA PHE A 195 0.26 7.09 14.11
C PHE A 195 0.45 8.35 13.27
N PHE A 196 0.00 8.38 12.02
CA PHE A 196 0.09 9.57 11.16
C PHE A 196 -0.67 10.75 11.76
N ARG A 197 -1.92 10.51 12.20
CA ARG A 197 -2.76 11.50 12.89
C ARG A 197 -2.07 12.05 14.13
N GLN A 198 -1.47 11.19 14.97
CA GLN A 198 -0.74 11.61 16.17
C GLN A 198 0.41 12.59 15.84
N HIS A 199 1.03 12.43 14.67
CA HIS A 199 2.12 13.28 14.20
C HIS A 199 1.68 14.40 13.24
N GLY A 200 0.40 14.77 13.25
CA GLY A 200 -0.13 15.98 12.62
C GLY A 200 -0.56 15.84 11.16
N VAL A 201 -0.53 14.63 10.59
CA VAL A 201 -1.04 14.37 9.24
C VAL A 201 -2.56 14.29 9.28
N ASP A 202 -3.21 15.12 8.47
CA ASP A 202 -4.68 15.28 8.43
C ASP A 202 -5.33 14.74 7.16
N SER A 203 -4.54 14.26 6.18
CA SER A 203 -5.02 13.58 4.98
C SER A 203 -4.26 12.28 4.74
N MET A 204 -4.98 11.15 4.62
CA MET A 204 -4.35 9.84 4.49
C MET A 204 -5.11 8.86 3.61
N SER A 205 -4.42 7.79 3.24
CA SER A 205 -5.04 6.60 2.64
C SER A 205 -4.79 5.38 3.51
N LEU A 206 -5.81 4.55 3.66
CA LEU A 206 -5.71 3.26 4.33
C LEU A 206 -5.69 2.17 3.27
N SER A 207 -4.63 1.37 3.22
CA SER A 207 -4.49 0.33 2.21
C SER A 207 -5.19 -0.95 2.58
N TYR A 208 -5.54 -1.73 1.55
CA TYR A 208 -5.85 -3.15 1.63
C TYR A 208 -5.46 -3.84 0.32
N ALA A 209 -4.67 -4.91 0.38
CA ALA A 209 -4.33 -5.71 -0.79
C ALA A 209 -5.35 -6.84 -0.98
N GLN A 210 -5.88 -6.97 -2.19
CA GLN A 210 -6.69 -8.12 -2.59
C GLN A 210 -5.96 -9.42 -2.22
N GLN A 211 -6.68 -10.36 -1.62
CA GLN A 211 -6.19 -11.68 -1.22
C GLN A 211 -6.77 -12.76 -2.15
N THR A 212 -7.09 -13.93 -1.60
CA THR A 212 -7.47 -15.14 -2.33
C THR A 212 -8.98 -15.31 -2.48
N ASP A 213 -9.78 -14.69 -1.62
CA ASP A 213 -11.24 -14.79 -1.61
C ASP A 213 -11.91 -13.40 -1.68
N PRO A 214 -12.72 -13.11 -2.71
CA PRO A 214 -13.28 -11.78 -2.94
C PRO A 214 -14.35 -11.35 -1.93
N ASP A 215 -14.98 -12.29 -1.21
CA ASP A 215 -15.97 -11.97 -0.18
C ASP A 215 -15.28 -11.71 1.17
N GLN A 216 -14.23 -12.46 1.50
CA GLN A 216 -13.33 -12.14 2.61
C GLN A 216 -12.67 -10.76 2.42
N ASP A 217 -12.24 -10.44 1.20
CA ASP A 217 -11.69 -9.11 0.88
C ASP A 217 -12.73 -8.01 1.07
N ALA A 218 -13.99 -8.26 0.67
CA ALA A 218 -15.06 -7.29 0.87
C ALA A 218 -15.36 -7.06 2.36
N GLU A 219 -15.32 -8.12 3.17
CA GLU A 219 -15.49 -8.07 4.62
C GLU A 219 -14.36 -7.27 5.28
N ALA A 220 -13.12 -7.50 4.84
CA ALA A 220 -11.96 -6.79 5.36
C ALA A 220 -12.01 -5.28 5.06
N VAL A 221 -12.43 -4.88 3.86
CA VAL A 221 -12.61 -3.45 3.54
C VAL A 221 -13.74 -2.83 4.36
N ALA A 222 -14.85 -3.56 4.58
CA ALA A 222 -15.93 -3.11 5.45
C ALA A 222 -15.46 -2.93 6.91
N ALA A 223 -14.65 -3.87 7.42
CA ALA A 223 -14.04 -3.78 8.74
C ALA A 223 -13.07 -2.59 8.85
N LEU A 224 -12.22 -2.39 7.83
CA LEU A 224 -11.30 -1.25 7.75
C LEU A 224 -12.03 0.08 7.82
N ARG A 225 -13.12 0.24 7.04
CA ARG A 225 -13.95 1.46 7.07
C ARG A 225 -14.60 1.69 8.42
N THR A 226 -15.09 0.63 9.05
CA THR A 226 -15.72 0.71 10.38
C THR A 226 -14.72 1.22 11.42
N LEU A 227 -13.55 0.61 11.50
CA LEU A 227 -12.50 1.02 12.44
C LEU A 227 -11.94 2.41 12.11
N ALA A 228 -11.76 2.74 10.84
CA ALA A 228 -11.34 4.07 10.43
C ALA A 228 -12.34 5.15 10.84
N ALA A 229 -13.65 4.90 10.66
CA ALA A 229 -14.69 5.83 11.07
C ALA A 229 -14.72 6.05 12.59
N GLU A 230 -14.41 5.03 13.38
CA GLU A 230 -14.36 5.13 14.85
C GLU A 230 -13.11 5.88 15.34
N HIS A 231 -11.96 5.65 14.71
CA HIS A 231 -10.66 6.10 15.21
C HIS A 231 -10.08 7.34 14.51
N LEU A 232 -10.54 7.66 13.31
CA LEU A 232 -9.98 8.68 12.42
C LEU A 232 -11.06 9.64 11.88
N SER A 233 -12.15 9.86 12.64
CA SER A 233 -13.28 10.70 12.23
C SER A 233 -12.98 12.20 12.11
N ASP A 234 -11.85 12.65 12.62
CA ASP A 234 -11.41 14.04 12.63
C ASP A 234 -10.34 14.38 11.59
N VAL A 235 -10.01 13.43 10.69
CA VAL A 235 -9.06 13.58 9.59
C VAL A 235 -9.67 13.08 8.28
N ASP A 236 -9.15 13.57 7.15
CA ASP A 236 -9.58 13.10 5.83
C ASP A 236 -8.90 11.76 5.51
N TRP A 237 -9.70 10.74 5.18
CA TRP A 237 -9.18 9.45 4.76
C TRP A 237 -10.00 8.82 3.64
N HIS A 238 -9.36 7.95 2.88
CA HIS A 238 -10.00 7.06 1.90
C HIS A 238 -9.33 5.69 1.88
N VAL A 239 -9.98 4.70 1.29
CA VAL A 239 -9.43 3.36 1.12
C VAL A 239 -8.77 3.23 -0.25
N VAL A 240 -7.58 2.64 -0.26
CA VAL A 240 -6.89 2.24 -1.48
C VAL A 240 -6.75 0.73 -1.54
N LEU A 241 -7.34 0.13 -2.57
CA LEU A 241 -7.18 -1.28 -2.88
C LEU A 241 -5.89 -1.50 -3.68
N TYR A 242 -5.18 -2.59 -3.44
CA TYR A 242 -4.09 -3.04 -4.30
C TYR A 242 -4.52 -4.31 -5.02
N THR A 243 -4.30 -4.36 -6.32
CA THR A 243 -4.35 -5.63 -7.04
C THR A 243 -3.36 -6.62 -6.40
N TYR A 244 -3.80 -7.88 -6.32
CA TYR A 244 -3.10 -8.99 -5.66
C TYR A 244 -1.57 -8.91 -5.78
N MET A 245 -0.90 -9.08 -4.64
CA MET A 245 0.52 -8.80 -4.47
C MET A 245 1.40 -10.05 -4.32
N GLY A 246 0.81 -11.25 -4.32
CA GLY A 246 1.51 -12.52 -4.25
C GLY A 246 2.02 -13.03 -5.61
N VAL A 247 2.19 -14.35 -5.72
CA VAL A 247 2.59 -15.00 -6.99
C VAL A 247 1.56 -14.72 -8.09
N PHE A 248 1.97 -13.97 -9.10
CA PHE A 248 1.07 -13.42 -10.11
C PHE A 248 0.81 -14.39 -11.28
N PRO A 249 -0.39 -14.38 -11.89
CA PRO A 249 -0.67 -15.15 -13.11
C PRO A 249 0.35 -14.91 -14.21
N ARG A 250 0.79 -15.98 -14.88
CA ARG A 250 1.82 -15.93 -15.93
C ARG A 250 1.23 -15.66 -17.30
N THR A 251 -0.05 -16.02 -17.51
CA THR A 251 -0.72 -15.81 -18.79
C THR A 251 -1.26 -14.38 -18.89
N PRO A 252 -1.20 -13.74 -20.08
CA PRO A 252 -1.80 -12.42 -20.26
C PRO A 252 -3.30 -12.38 -19.94
N ARG A 253 -4.03 -13.47 -20.25
CA ARG A 253 -5.45 -13.62 -19.92
C ARG A 253 -5.67 -13.64 -18.41
N GLY A 254 -4.96 -14.51 -17.67
CA GLY A 254 -5.10 -14.63 -16.22
C GLY A 254 -4.73 -13.33 -15.50
N ALA A 255 -3.65 -12.68 -15.92
CA ALA A 255 -3.23 -11.39 -15.36
C ALA A 255 -4.25 -10.28 -15.62
N THR A 256 -4.83 -10.23 -16.82
CA THR A 256 -5.90 -9.28 -17.17
C THR A 256 -7.17 -9.55 -16.36
N ALA A 257 -7.58 -10.82 -16.26
CA ALA A 257 -8.75 -11.21 -15.49
C ALA A 257 -8.60 -10.86 -14.01
N LEU A 258 -7.41 -11.09 -13.41
CA LEU A 258 -7.13 -10.70 -12.03
C LEU A 258 -7.26 -9.18 -11.83
N LEU A 259 -6.68 -8.38 -12.73
CA LEU A 259 -6.80 -6.92 -12.68
C LEU A 259 -8.27 -6.46 -12.77
N GLN A 260 -9.06 -7.07 -13.66
CA GLN A 260 -10.49 -6.77 -13.78
C GLN A 260 -11.23 -7.11 -12.48
N ARG A 261 -10.93 -8.26 -11.86
CA ARG A 261 -11.48 -8.63 -10.54
C ARG A 261 -11.08 -7.66 -9.44
N SER A 262 -9.86 -7.10 -9.46
CA SER A 262 -9.47 -6.06 -8.51
C SER A 262 -10.31 -4.78 -8.67
N ALA A 263 -10.56 -4.37 -9.91
CA ALA A 263 -11.38 -3.19 -10.20
C ALA A 263 -12.84 -3.38 -9.79
N GLU A 264 -13.41 -4.55 -10.07
CA GLU A 264 -14.74 -4.92 -9.60
C GLU A 264 -14.81 -4.96 -8.07
N LEU A 265 -13.80 -5.53 -7.40
CA LEU A 265 -13.72 -5.55 -5.94
C LEU A 265 -13.63 -4.13 -5.36
N ALA A 266 -12.85 -3.24 -5.97
CA ALA A 266 -12.75 -1.85 -5.54
C ALA A 266 -14.12 -1.16 -5.60
N VAL A 267 -14.87 -1.32 -6.70
CA VAL A 267 -16.23 -0.77 -6.83
C VAL A 267 -17.20 -1.41 -5.84
N ARG A 268 -17.20 -2.75 -5.72
CA ARG A 268 -18.08 -3.48 -4.79
C ARG A 268 -17.91 -3.02 -3.34
N THR A 269 -16.69 -2.74 -2.93
CA THR A 269 -16.33 -2.34 -1.56
C THR A 269 -16.37 -0.82 -1.35
N GLY A 270 -16.65 -0.07 -2.41
CA GLY A 270 -16.61 1.39 -2.41
C GLY A 270 -15.21 1.97 -2.22
N ALA A 271 -14.13 1.22 -2.40
CA ALA A 271 -12.76 1.75 -2.34
C ALA A 271 -12.58 2.84 -3.39
N GLU A 272 -12.01 3.98 -2.98
CA GLU A 272 -11.93 5.18 -3.81
C GLU A 272 -10.76 5.13 -4.79
N ARG A 273 -9.77 4.27 -4.54
CA ARG A 273 -8.58 4.13 -5.36
C ARG A 273 -8.12 2.69 -5.52
N LEU A 274 -7.55 2.38 -6.68
CA LEU A 274 -6.95 1.09 -7.02
C LEU A 274 -5.52 1.25 -7.54
N ILE A 275 -4.58 0.54 -6.92
CA ILE A 275 -3.23 0.34 -7.45
C ILE A 275 -3.24 -0.82 -8.44
N VAL A 276 -3.06 -0.49 -9.72
CA VAL A 276 -3.11 -1.49 -10.81
C VAL A 276 -1.81 -2.27 -10.94
N LYS A 277 -1.94 -3.50 -11.40
CA LYS A 277 -0.84 -4.37 -11.84
C LYS A 277 -0.95 -4.62 -13.35
N THR A 278 0.15 -5.03 -13.97
CA THR A 278 0.22 -5.25 -15.42
C THR A 278 0.35 -6.73 -15.76
N THR A 279 0.13 -7.08 -17.02
CA THR A 279 0.42 -8.42 -17.55
C THR A 279 1.91 -8.79 -17.53
N ALA A 280 2.80 -7.82 -17.32
CA ALA A 280 4.23 -8.04 -17.20
C ALA A 280 4.67 -8.45 -15.79
N GLU A 281 3.79 -8.38 -14.78
CA GLU A 281 4.14 -8.51 -13.36
C GLU A 281 4.87 -9.82 -13.02
N ALA A 282 4.46 -10.94 -13.63
CA ALA A 282 5.11 -12.24 -13.42
C ALA A 282 6.50 -12.38 -14.07
N HIS A 283 6.92 -11.39 -14.87
CA HIS A 283 8.05 -11.52 -15.79
C HIS A 283 9.11 -10.43 -15.60
N ARG A 284 8.71 -9.16 -15.47
CA ARG A 284 9.62 -7.99 -15.43
C ARG A 284 8.94 -6.71 -14.97
N ILE A 285 9.73 -5.65 -14.82
CA ILE A 285 9.21 -4.28 -14.68
C ILE A 285 8.41 -3.91 -15.94
N PRO A 286 7.19 -3.34 -15.79
CA PRO A 286 6.36 -2.94 -16.93
C PRO A 286 6.91 -1.72 -17.65
N THR A 287 6.66 -1.67 -18.96
CA THR A 287 6.82 -0.46 -19.77
C THR A 287 5.72 0.56 -19.46
N VAL A 288 5.92 1.81 -19.88
CA VAL A 288 4.89 2.86 -19.78
C VAL A 288 3.61 2.47 -20.51
N ALA A 289 3.71 1.86 -21.69
CA ALA A 289 2.56 1.44 -22.47
C ALA A 289 1.73 0.35 -21.76
N GLU A 290 2.41 -0.61 -21.11
CA GLU A 290 1.74 -1.66 -20.32
C GLU A 290 1.06 -1.09 -19.08
N ASN A 291 1.67 -0.09 -18.42
CA ASN A 291 1.03 0.64 -17.33
C ASN A 291 -0.25 1.36 -17.80
N VAL A 292 -0.19 2.08 -18.93
CA VAL A 292 -1.37 2.76 -19.49
C VAL A 292 -2.46 1.77 -19.86
N ALA A 293 -2.12 0.64 -20.49
CA ALA A 293 -3.07 -0.41 -20.83
C ALA A 293 -3.77 -0.99 -19.58
N ALA A 294 -3.03 -1.18 -18.48
CA ALA A 294 -3.60 -1.63 -17.21
C ALA A 294 -4.58 -0.61 -16.62
N LEU A 295 -4.24 0.69 -16.65
CA LEU A 295 -5.15 1.74 -16.18
C LEU A 295 -6.46 1.78 -16.97
N VAL A 296 -6.37 1.70 -18.31
CA VAL A 296 -7.55 1.66 -19.18
C VAL A 296 -8.40 0.41 -18.91
N THR A 297 -7.76 -0.75 -18.75
CA THR A 297 -8.44 -2.01 -18.44
C THR A 297 -9.18 -1.94 -17.11
N ALA A 298 -8.52 -1.44 -16.06
CA ALA A 298 -9.13 -1.30 -14.74
C ALA A 298 -10.27 -0.26 -14.74
N GLY A 299 -10.08 0.88 -15.40
CA GLY A 299 -11.12 1.90 -15.53
C GLY A 299 -12.35 1.39 -16.28
N ALA A 300 -12.16 0.63 -17.36
CA ALA A 300 -13.26 0.00 -18.09
C ALA A 300 -13.99 -1.06 -17.24
N ALA A 301 -13.26 -1.90 -16.50
CA ALA A 301 -13.88 -2.89 -15.61
C ALA A 301 -14.68 -2.21 -14.48
N ALA A 302 -14.12 -1.16 -13.86
CA ALA A 302 -14.81 -0.40 -12.82
C ALA A 302 -16.11 0.25 -13.35
N ALA A 303 -16.13 0.77 -14.57
CA ALA A 303 -17.32 1.38 -15.18
C ALA A 303 -18.47 0.40 -15.46
N HIS A 304 -18.20 -0.92 -15.50
CA HIS A 304 -19.21 -1.97 -15.67
C HIS A 304 -19.54 -2.70 -14.36
N ALA A 305 -18.83 -2.40 -13.28
CA ALA A 305 -19.04 -3.01 -11.98
C ALA A 305 -20.13 -2.25 -11.21
N GLU A 306 -20.85 -2.98 -10.38
CA GLU A 306 -21.89 -2.43 -9.51
C GLU A 306 -21.41 -2.44 -8.05
N PRO A 307 -21.84 -1.46 -7.23
CA PRO A 307 -21.61 -1.49 -5.79
C PRO A 307 -22.10 -2.79 -5.14
N GLY A 308 -21.41 -3.23 -4.10
CA GLY A 308 -21.72 -4.45 -3.37
C GLY A 308 -22.93 -4.31 -2.46
N GLY A 309 -23.46 -5.46 -2.01
CA GLY A 309 -24.53 -5.55 -1.03
C GLY A 309 -24.01 -5.74 0.40
N VAL A 310 -24.87 -6.30 1.25
CA VAL A 310 -24.51 -6.69 2.63
C VAL A 310 -23.39 -7.72 2.59
N VAL A 311 -22.35 -7.48 3.40
CA VAL A 311 -21.24 -8.41 3.57
C VAL A 311 -21.50 -9.31 4.76
N GLU A 312 -21.19 -10.60 4.62
CA GLU A 312 -21.27 -11.57 5.72
C GLU A 312 -20.21 -11.26 6.78
N ASP A 313 -20.61 -11.30 8.05
CA ASP A 313 -19.69 -11.15 9.18
C ASP A 313 -19.16 -12.54 9.59
N THR A 314 -17.90 -12.80 9.24
CA THR A 314 -17.17 -14.01 9.62
C THR A 314 -16.21 -13.78 10.78
N GLY A 315 -16.19 -12.58 11.35
CA GLY A 315 -15.37 -12.20 12.49
C GLY A 315 -14.14 -11.36 12.16
N VAL A 316 -13.93 -10.96 10.90
CA VAL A 316 -12.74 -10.15 10.51
C VAL A 316 -12.70 -8.82 11.29
N LEU A 317 -13.85 -8.18 11.47
CA LEU A 317 -13.96 -6.94 12.27
C LEU A 317 -13.62 -7.20 13.74
N ALA A 318 -14.15 -8.27 14.34
CA ALA A 318 -13.91 -8.59 15.74
C ALA A 318 -12.41 -8.86 16.00
N GLU A 319 -11.75 -9.59 15.10
CA GLU A 319 -10.31 -9.83 15.16
C GLU A 319 -9.49 -8.55 15.00
N ALA A 320 -9.78 -7.75 13.96
CA ALA A 320 -9.05 -6.52 13.70
C ALA A 320 -9.21 -5.52 14.86
N ARG A 321 -10.41 -5.40 15.41
CA ARG A 321 -10.69 -4.58 16.60
C ARG A 321 -9.88 -5.03 17.80
N ALA A 322 -9.88 -6.33 18.10
CA ALA A 322 -9.14 -6.86 19.23
C ALA A 322 -7.63 -6.58 19.12
N LEU A 323 -7.07 -6.64 17.90
CA LEU A 323 -5.69 -6.23 17.63
C LEU A 323 -5.49 -4.73 17.88
N VAL A 324 -6.33 -3.87 17.30
CA VAL A 324 -6.22 -2.40 17.44
C VAL A 324 -6.31 -2.00 18.91
N ASP A 325 -7.36 -2.43 19.62
CA ASP A 325 -7.61 -2.09 21.02
C ASP A 325 -6.46 -2.56 21.92
N ALA A 326 -6.02 -3.80 21.76
CA ALA A 326 -4.94 -4.36 22.58
C ALA A 326 -3.59 -3.67 22.31
N VAL A 327 -3.33 -3.17 21.10
CA VAL A 327 -2.13 -2.37 20.83
C VAL A 327 -2.27 -1.00 21.50
N LEU A 328 -3.39 -0.30 21.33
CA LEU A 328 -3.60 1.03 21.91
C LEU A 328 -3.55 1.02 23.45
N ASP A 329 -3.93 -0.09 24.09
CA ASP A 329 -3.82 -0.27 25.54
C ASP A 329 -2.36 -0.41 26.05
N LEU A 330 -1.38 -0.66 25.16
CA LEU A 330 0.03 -0.80 25.57
C LEU A 330 0.69 0.52 25.96
N ALA A 331 0.27 1.64 25.38
CA ALA A 331 0.79 2.98 25.68
C ALA A 331 -0.12 4.08 25.10
N PRO A 332 -0.21 5.25 25.74
CA PRO A 332 -0.92 6.41 25.18
C PRO A 332 -0.32 6.95 23.88
N ASP A 333 0.99 6.80 23.70
CA ASP A 333 1.69 7.15 22.46
C ASP A 333 1.65 5.96 21.49
N VAL A 334 1.06 6.16 20.31
CA VAL A 334 0.87 5.10 19.31
C VAL A 334 2.21 4.55 18.82
N GLY A 335 3.23 5.39 18.67
CA GLY A 335 4.57 4.93 18.28
C GLY A 335 5.17 3.96 19.30
N ILE A 336 5.09 4.30 20.60
CA ILE A 336 5.53 3.42 21.70
C ILE A 336 4.68 2.15 21.75
N ALA A 337 3.37 2.26 21.54
CA ALA A 337 2.45 1.12 21.50
C ALA A 337 2.82 0.14 20.38
N LEU A 338 3.12 0.63 19.17
CA LEU A 338 3.54 -0.20 18.04
C LEU A 338 4.83 -0.98 18.35
N VAL A 339 5.84 -0.33 18.93
CA VAL A 339 7.10 -0.99 19.32
C VAL A 339 6.82 -2.11 20.33
N ARG A 340 6.07 -1.80 21.40
CA ARG A 340 5.70 -2.78 22.43
C ARG A 340 4.86 -3.94 21.87
N ALA A 341 4.00 -3.66 20.91
CA ALA A 341 3.15 -4.66 20.29
C ALA A 341 3.97 -5.68 19.50
N VAL A 342 4.97 -5.23 18.74
CA VAL A 342 5.90 -6.12 18.04
C VAL A 342 6.75 -6.92 19.04
N GLU A 343 7.33 -6.26 20.05
CA GLU A 343 8.15 -6.92 21.09
C GLU A 343 7.37 -8.01 21.85
N ARG A 344 6.08 -7.79 22.12
CA ARG A 344 5.20 -8.76 22.81
C ARG A 344 4.61 -9.81 21.86
N GLY A 345 4.67 -9.58 20.55
CA GLY A 345 4.04 -10.39 19.51
C GLY A 345 2.52 -10.21 19.42
N TYR A 346 1.99 -9.05 19.81
CA TYR A 346 0.61 -8.63 19.53
C TYR A 346 0.43 -8.25 18.06
N LEU A 347 1.52 -7.86 17.40
CA LEU A 347 1.62 -7.76 15.96
C LEU A 347 2.75 -8.68 15.49
N ASP A 348 2.38 -9.81 14.87
CA ASP A 348 3.30 -10.84 14.39
C ASP A 348 2.85 -11.32 13.00
N VAL A 349 3.59 -10.93 11.98
CA VAL A 349 3.25 -11.12 10.58
C VAL A 349 3.69 -12.51 10.12
N PRO A 350 2.78 -13.36 9.61
CA PRO A 350 3.13 -14.69 9.12
C PRO A 350 4.25 -14.64 8.06
N TYR A 351 5.22 -15.54 8.18
CA TYR A 351 6.32 -15.70 7.22
C TYR A 351 7.26 -14.48 7.07
N CYS A 352 7.10 -13.44 7.90
CA CYS A 352 8.00 -12.30 7.91
C CYS A 352 9.38 -12.71 8.46
N LEU A 353 10.44 -12.32 7.75
CA LEU A 353 11.83 -12.65 8.10
C LEU A 353 12.54 -11.54 8.89
N HIS A 354 11.83 -10.46 9.23
CA HIS A 354 12.39 -9.37 10.02
C HIS A 354 12.78 -9.88 11.41
N GLN A 355 13.95 -9.46 11.89
CA GLN A 355 14.50 -9.93 13.18
C GLN A 355 13.61 -9.60 14.39
N ASP A 356 12.89 -8.48 14.32
CA ASP A 356 11.97 -8.06 15.38
C ASP A 356 10.59 -8.73 15.29
N ASN A 357 10.28 -9.38 14.16
CA ASN A 357 9.02 -10.12 14.02
C ASN A 357 9.12 -11.45 14.79
N ALA A 358 8.23 -11.69 15.75
CA ALA A 358 8.32 -12.87 16.63
C ALA A 358 8.25 -14.21 15.88
N GLY A 359 7.59 -14.25 14.72
CA GLY A 359 7.57 -15.41 13.82
C GLY A 359 6.80 -16.60 14.38
N ARG A 360 5.88 -16.36 15.33
CA ARG A 360 5.05 -17.36 16.02
C ARG A 360 3.68 -17.54 15.37
N THR A 361 3.31 -16.70 14.41
CA THR A 361 2.05 -16.81 13.66
C THR A 361 2.21 -17.60 12.36
N ARG A 362 1.16 -18.30 11.94
CA ARG A 362 1.07 -19.02 10.67
C ARG A 362 -0.34 -18.89 10.10
N ALA A 363 -0.41 -18.81 8.78
CA ALA A 363 -1.65 -18.69 8.04
C ALA A 363 -1.64 -19.63 6.83
N PHE A 364 -2.81 -20.03 6.36
CA PHE A 364 -2.96 -20.89 5.19
C PHE A 364 -4.21 -20.49 4.40
N VAL A 365 -4.29 -20.96 3.16
CA VAL A 365 -5.50 -20.85 2.33
C VAL A 365 -6.30 -22.13 2.51
N ASP A 366 -7.54 -22.01 2.99
CA ASP A 366 -8.43 -23.16 3.23
C ASP A 366 -9.06 -23.71 1.93
N GLY A 367 -9.95 -24.69 2.08
CA GLY A 367 -10.61 -25.35 0.95
C GLY A 367 -11.54 -24.44 0.14
N ASP A 368 -12.04 -23.37 0.75
CA ASP A 368 -12.92 -22.39 0.12
C ASP A 368 -12.11 -21.21 -0.45
N GLY A 369 -10.79 -21.22 -0.29
CA GLY A 369 -9.90 -20.17 -0.78
C GLY A 369 -9.72 -19.02 0.20
N ARG A 370 -10.23 -19.10 1.43
CA ARG A 370 -10.11 -18.05 2.45
C ARG A 370 -8.79 -18.18 3.21
N LEU A 371 -8.23 -17.04 3.62
CA LEU A 371 -7.07 -17.02 4.50
C LEU A 371 -7.50 -17.24 5.95
N GLN A 372 -6.88 -18.22 6.60
CA GLN A 372 -7.16 -18.61 7.97
C GLN A 372 -5.89 -18.62 8.82
N TRP A 373 -6.03 -18.38 10.13
CA TRP A 373 -4.96 -18.61 11.09
C TRP A 373 -4.81 -20.10 11.38
N SER A 374 -3.62 -20.67 11.20
CA SER A 374 -3.27 -22.00 11.75
C SER A 374 -2.56 -21.89 13.09
N ARG A 375 -1.87 -20.76 13.33
CA ARG A 375 -1.23 -20.45 14.61
C ARG A 375 -1.27 -18.95 14.84
N THR A 376 -1.72 -18.54 16.02
CA THR A 376 -1.90 -17.12 16.38
C THR A 376 -0.82 -16.60 17.33
N GLY A 377 0.07 -17.46 17.84
CA GLY A 377 1.16 -17.01 18.72
C GLY A 377 0.63 -16.26 19.95
N ALA A 378 1.01 -14.98 20.08
CA ALA A 378 0.55 -14.09 21.15
C ALA A 378 -0.42 -13.00 20.64
N LEU A 379 -0.97 -13.15 19.43
CA LEU A 379 -1.96 -12.22 18.91
C LEU A 379 -3.18 -12.20 19.86
N PRO A 380 -3.66 -11.02 20.28
CA PRO A 380 -4.81 -10.85 21.18
C PRO A 380 -6.15 -11.07 20.45
N LEU A 381 -6.30 -12.19 19.74
CA LEU A 381 -7.50 -12.52 18.98
C LEU A 381 -8.59 -13.16 19.86
N PRO A 382 -9.87 -13.04 19.48
CA PRO A 382 -10.95 -13.80 20.09
C PRO A 382 -10.69 -15.31 20.12
N ALA A 383 -11.27 -15.99 21.11
CA ALA A 383 -11.17 -17.45 21.20
C ALA A 383 -11.83 -18.09 19.97
N GLY A 384 -11.12 -19.02 19.31
CA GLY A 384 -11.61 -19.71 18.11
C GLY A 384 -11.15 -19.12 16.78
N SER A 385 -10.41 -18.01 16.78
CA SER A 385 -9.82 -17.42 15.55
C SER A 385 -8.83 -18.32 14.82
N ALA A 386 -8.24 -19.31 15.51
CA ALA A 386 -7.35 -20.28 14.89
C ALA A 386 -8.10 -21.56 14.53
N VAL A 387 -7.94 -22.02 13.29
CA VAL A 387 -8.33 -23.37 12.88
C VAL A 387 -7.13 -24.29 13.12
N PRO A 388 -7.22 -25.28 14.05
CA PRO A 388 -6.11 -26.18 14.31
C PRO A 388 -5.72 -26.92 13.03
N ALA A 389 -4.54 -26.63 12.53
CA ALA A 389 -3.94 -27.30 11.39
C ALA A 389 -2.50 -27.70 11.74
N ALA A 390 -2.04 -28.80 11.15
CA ALA A 390 -0.62 -29.14 11.20
C ALA A 390 0.20 -28.03 10.52
N ASP A 391 1.47 -27.89 10.90
CA ASP A 391 2.35 -26.98 10.17
C ASP A 391 2.39 -27.41 8.70
N PRO A 392 2.17 -26.48 7.75
CA PRO A 392 2.08 -26.84 6.34
C PRO A 392 3.42 -27.43 5.88
N THR A 393 3.33 -28.52 5.15
CA THR A 393 4.46 -29.05 4.37
C THR A 393 4.92 -28.00 3.35
N ALA A 394 6.15 -28.16 2.83
CA ALA A 394 6.65 -27.28 1.77
C ALA A 394 5.70 -27.25 0.55
N ASP A 395 5.12 -28.41 0.20
CA ASP A 395 4.17 -28.54 -0.91
C ASP A 395 2.83 -27.82 -0.63
N GLU A 396 2.34 -27.85 0.61
CA GLU A 396 1.15 -27.10 1.03
C GLU A 396 1.38 -25.59 1.00
N LEU A 397 2.54 -25.15 1.46
CA LEU A 397 2.93 -23.75 1.40
C LEU A 397 3.02 -23.28 -0.06
N LEU A 398 3.69 -24.04 -0.93
CA LEU A 398 3.76 -23.72 -2.37
C LEU A 398 2.39 -23.71 -3.03
N ARG A 399 1.48 -24.62 -2.67
CA ARG A 399 0.10 -24.60 -3.14
C ARG A 399 -0.64 -23.34 -2.69
N SER A 400 -0.44 -22.89 -1.45
CA SER A 400 -1.07 -21.68 -0.92
C SER A 400 -0.54 -20.44 -1.65
N LEU A 401 0.78 -20.34 -1.83
CA LEU A 401 1.44 -19.23 -2.55
C LEU A 401 0.99 -19.12 -4.01
N THR A 402 0.82 -20.26 -4.69
CA THR A 402 0.41 -20.33 -6.11
C THR A 402 -1.10 -20.45 -6.30
N HIS A 403 -1.91 -20.23 -5.25
CA HIS A 403 -3.37 -20.38 -5.34
C HIS A 403 -3.95 -19.45 -6.42
N VAL A 404 -3.71 -18.13 -6.30
CA VAL A 404 -4.24 -17.13 -7.24
C VAL A 404 -3.69 -17.32 -8.65
N GLU A 405 -2.38 -17.51 -8.82
CA GLU A 405 -1.78 -17.83 -10.13
C GLU A 405 -2.52 -18.98 -10.82
N ARG A 406 -2.70 -20.12 -10.13
CA ARG A 406 -3.34 -21.31 -10.71
C ARG A 406 -4.82 -21.10 -11.01
N THR A 407 -5.53 -20.39 -10.14
CA THR A 407 -6.96 -20.09 -10.33
C THR A 407 -7.18 -19.25 -11.60
N PHE A 408 -6.36 -18.21 -11.82
CA PHE A 408 -6.52 -17.30 -12.94
C PHE A 408 -5.87 -17.78 -14.24
N ASP A 409 -4.80 -18.58 -14.20
CA ASP A 409 -4.18 -19.13 -15.42
C ASP A 409 -4.93 -20.34 -15.99
N ARG A 410 -5.74 -21.04 -15.18
CA ARG A 410 -6.55 -22.19 -15.63
C ARG A 410 -7.98 -21.83 -16.02
N GLY A 411 -8.47 -20.69 -15.55
CA GLY A 411 -9.82 -20.15 -15.83
C GLY A 411 -9.93 -19.49 -17.19
#